data_AF-A0A963LU29-F1
#
_entry.id   AF-A0A963LU29-F1
#
_cell.length_a   1.000
_cell.length_b   1.000
_cell.length_c   1.000
_cell.angle_alpha   90.00
_cell.angle_beta   90.00
_cell.angle_gamma   90.00
#
_symmetry.space_group_name_H-M   'P 1'
#
loop_
_entity.id
_entity.type
_entity.pdbx_description
1 polymer ?
#
loop_
_entity_poly.entity_id
_entity_poly.type
_entity_poly.pdbx_seq_one_letter_code
_entity_poly.pdbx_strand_id
1 'polypeptide(L)'
;RDYGNRVGIWRMSALLEQYPVRPTVSLNLALLDHFPEIAQLIRDKDWAVMSHGIYNTRFLYGMDEAQERAFYADNVASLARHTGAQLQGILTPAITNTARTPALIAEAGLSYHADWVHDDVPVPIIVPGRRLISMPYSYDLNDAPLFDGRPYGGRYFVDACKAAFDRLYAESADGGRVFCIALHPYQIGQPHHIGHLREILDHICGHDGVWHATGDEIAAHFLAHDYDAHLRHAEGVARMAAEAAAARPAIVVRERASTDMPAAASPANRTAGMDHPHFRWNPYPARPVLRWPGQRALAVVPLINLEMVEDPLPEGWPQIHSVGGGLVRDFPNISRVSTREYGHRVGIFRLVEALRRHGIRPTVAIDVLSAESYPSLVHYLRDAGSEFVAHGLSVTRPITSAMTLAQERDYIAQTLERLQACGITPSGWFGIEYGESTRTPQLLGEAGLSYLCDWANDEQPYAMTTPGDLVSMPLWADFDDQTVLVNRMCNLDMFEDHFRKALDQLALDGASNARLLHYCVRPWVSGAALRIAMFERVLAHAMRQPAVWTPTAGEVVAAWRDSAQARTITVAGGTT
;
A
#
# COMPACT_ATOMS: atom_id res chain seq x y z
N ARG A 1 -12.18 -3.13 -28.64
CA ARG A 1 -12.90 -4.02 -27.70
C ARG A 1 -14.32 -4.31 -28.24
N ASP A 2 -14.46 -4.93 -29.42
CA ASP A 2 -15.75 -5.04 -30.16
C ASP A 2 -16.79 -5.94 -29.47
N TYR A 3 -16.36 -7.08 -28.91
CA TYR A 3 -17.24 -8.01 -28.20
C TYR A 3 -18.05 -7.35 -27.08
N GLY A 4 -17.42 -6.44 -26.32
CA GLY A 4 -18.07 -5.75 -25.22
C GLY A 4 -19.27 -4.93 -25.68
N ASN A 5 -19.13 -4.21 -26.80
CA ASN A 5 -20.17 -3.34 -27.34
C ASN A 5 -21.30 -4.14 -28.01
N ARG A 6 -20.99 -5.30 -28.60
CA ARG A 6 -21.95 -6.10 -29.39
C ARG A 6 -22.68 -7.19 -28.62
N VAL A 7 -22.05 -7.75 -27.59
CA VAL A 7 -22.56 -8.93 -26.87
C VAL A 7 -22.46 -8.75 -25.37
N GLY A 8 -21.29 -8.33 -24.88
CA GLY A 8 -20.99 -8.24 -23.46
C GLY A 8 -21.96 -7.34 -22.69
N ILE A 9 -22.23 -6.13 -23.20
CA ILE A 9 -23.08 -5.15 -22.51
C ILE A 9 -24.52 -5.63 -22.37
N TRP A 10 -25.05 -6.31 -23.40
CA TRP A 10 -26.41 -6.87 -23.38
C TRP A 10 -26.52 -8.03 -22.40
N ARG A 11 -25.49 -8.88 -22.33
CA ARG A 11 -25.43 -9.98 -21.35
C ARG A 11 -25.35 -9.45 -19.92
N MET A 12 -24.55 -8.41 -19.69
CA MET A 12 -24.49 -7.74 -18.40
C MET A 12 -25.84 -7.09 -18.05
N SER A 13 -26.47 -6.40 -18.99
CA SER A 13 -27.79 -5.78 -18.80
C SER A 13 -28.84 -6.80 -18.37
N ALA A 14 -28.95 -7.92 -19.08
CA ALA A 14 -29.89 -9.00 -18.76
C ALA A 14 -29.63 -9.67 -17.38
N LEU A 15 -28.38 -9.67 -16.91
CA LEU A 15 -28.07 -10.11 -15.56
C LEU A 15 -28.47 -9.05 -14.52
N LEU A 16 -28.11 -7.79 -14.74
CA LEU A 16 -28.40 -6.69 -13.81
C LEU A 16 -29.90 -6.47 -13.60
N GLU A 17 -30.74 -6.73 -14.60
CA GLU A 17 -32.21 -6.70 -14.48
C GLU A 17 -32.78 -7.65 -13.41
N GLN A 18 -31.98 -8.63 -12.96
CA GLN A 18 -32.38 -9.60 -11.95
C GLN A 18 -32.11 -9.10 -10.51
N TYR A 19 -31.49 -7.93 -10.38
CA TYR A 19 -31.07 -7.35 -9.10
C TYR A 19 -31.57 -5.89 -8.99
N PRO A 20 -31.72 -5.36 -7.76
CA PRO A 20 -32.07 -3.96 -7.54
C PRO A 20 -30.89 -3.01 -7.76
N VAL A 21 -30.01 -3.30 -8.73
CA VAL A 21 -28.76 -2.58 -8.96
C VAL A 21 -28.84 -1.76 -10.23
N ARG A 22 -28.57 -0.47 -10.10
CA ARG A 22 -28.40 0.45 -11.22
C ARG A 22 -26.92 0.81 -11.36
N PRO A 23 -26.25 0.45 -12.47
CA PRO A 23 -24.83 0.72 -12.63
C PRO A 23 -24.58 2.20 -12.93
N THR A 24 -23.38 2.66 -12.55
CA THR A 24 -22.75 3.84 -13.15
C THR A 24 -21.88 3.38 -14.32
N VAL A 25 -22.24 3.80 -15.53
CA VAL A 25 -21.51 3.45 -16.75
C VAL A 25 -20.31 4.40 -16.88
N SER A 26 -19.10 3.87 -16.66
CA SER A 26 -17.86 4.56 -17.01
C SER A 26 -17.68 4.52 -18.53
N LEU A 27 -18.09 5.60 -19.21
CA LEU A 27 -18.40 5.58 -20.63
C LEU A 27 -17.39 6.37 -21.47
N ASN A 28 -16.82 5.72 -22.49
CA ASN A 28 -16.23 6.48 -23.59
C ASN A 28 -17.34 7.12 -24.43
N LEU A 29 -17.46 8.44 -24.39
CA LEU A 29 -18.63 9.13 -24.94
C LEU A 29 -18.78 8.99 -26.46
N ALA A 30 -17.69 8.73 -27.20
CA ALA A 30 -17.78 8.43 -28.63
C ALA A 30 -18.62 7.18 -28.94
N LEU A 31 -18.81 6.27 -27.97
CA LEU A 31 -19.71 5.12 -28.16
C LEU A 31 -21.16 5.55 -28.40
N LEU A 32 -21.57 6.73 -27.94
CA LEU A 32 -22.92 7.26 -28.18
C LEU A 32 -23.11 7.67 -29.65
N ASP A 33 -22.05 8.14 -30.32
CA ASP A 33 -22.07 8.43 -31.75
C ASP A 33 -22.00 7.13 -32.58
N HIS A 34 -21.15 6.17 -32.17
CA HIS A 34 -20.91 4.93 -32.93
C HIS A 34 -22.02 3.88 -32.77
N PHE A 35 -22.66 3.80 -31.60
CA PHE A 35 -23.63 2.76 -31.25
C PHE A 35 -24.85 3.38 -30.56
N PRO A 36 -25.75 4.05 -31.31
CA PRO A 36 -26.92 4.73 -30.75
C PRO A 36 -27.86 3.79 -29.97
N GLU A 37 -27.83 2.48 -30.23
CA GLU A 37 -28.56 1.47 -29.48
C GLU A 37 -28.08 1.35 -28.03
N ILE A 38 -26.77 1.55 -27.78
CA ILE A 38 -26.22 1.60 -26.43
C ILE A 38 -26.68 2.87 -25.72
N ALA A 39 -26.73 4.00 -26.43
CA ALA A 39 -27.29 5.25 -25.89
C ALA A 39 -28.76 5.08 -25.49
N GLN A 40 -29.54 4.38 -26.33
CA GLN A 40 -30.94 4.06 -26.03
C GLN A 40 -31.06 3.14 -24.81
N LEU A 41 -30.24 2.08 -24.71
CA LEU A 41 -30.20 1.20 -23.55
C LEU A 41 -29.97 1.96 -22.24
N ILE A 42 -28.96 2.86 -22.23
CA ILE A 42 -28.63 3.67 -21.05
C ILE A 42 -29.83 4.52 -20.63
N ARG A 43 -30.52 5.16 -21.58
CA ARG A 43 -31.72 5.97 -21.29
C ARG A 43 -32.89 5.13 -20.77
N ASP A 44 -33.19 4.02 -21.45
CA ASP A 44 -34.34 3.16 -21.11
C ASP A 44 -34.20 2.51 -19.74
N LYS A 45 -32.96 2.23 -19.33
CA LYS A 45 -32.63 1.65 -18.02
C LYS A 45 -32.33 2.70 -16.95
N ASP A 46 -32.39 3.99 -17.30
CA ASP A 46 -32.03 5.10 -16.43
C ASP A 46 -30.63 4.92 -15.79
N TRP A 47 -29.66 4.41 -16.55
CA TRP A 47 -28.31 4.19 -16.00
C TRP A 47 -27.57 5.53 -15.83
N ALA A 48 -26.90 5.71 -14.69
CA ALA A 48 -26.04 6.87 -14.48
C ALA A 48 -24.81 6.79 -15.39
N VAL A 49 -24.31 7.94 -15.82
CA VAL A 49 -23.13 8.03 -16.71
C VAL A 49 -22.03 8.81 -16.02
N MET A 50 -20.89 8.15 -15.84
CA MET A 50 -19.62 8.77 -15.50
C MET A 50 -18.77 8.81 -16.76
N SER A 51 -18.18 9.95 -17.11
CA SER A 51 -17.33 10.00 -18.30
C SER A 51 -16.06 9.17 -18.08
N HIS A 52 -15.64 8.43 -19.11
CA HIS A 52 -14.31 7.86 -19.25
C HIS A 52 -13.52 8.52 -20.40
N GLY A 53 -13.74 9.82 -20.63
CA GLY A 53 -13.26 10.56 -21.79
C GLY A 53 -14.03 10.24 -23.07
N ILE A 54 -13.63 10.89 -24.18
CA ILE A 54 -14.23 10.62 -25.50
C ILE A 54 -13.78 9.25 -26.04
N TYR A 55 -12.48 8.95 -25.90
CA TYR A 55 -11.86 7.67 -26.27
C TYR A 55 -10.84 7.25 -25.20
N ASN A 56 -10.69 5.94 -24.96
CA ASN A 56 -9.73 5.42 -24.00
C ASN A 56 -8.25 5.56 -24.42
N THR A 57 -7.97 6.12 -25.60
CA THR A 57 -6.62 6.38 -26.13
C THR A 57 -6.23 7.85 -26.06
N ARG A 58 -7.10 8.72 -25.53
CA ARG A 58 -6.85 10.15 -25.35
C ARG A 58 -6.55 10.42 -23.89
N PHE A 59 -5.30 10.24 -23.51
CA PHE A 59 -4.83 10.49 -22.16
C PHE A 59 -4.66 11.98 -21.89
N LEU A 60 -4.71 12.39 -20.62
CA LEU A 60 -4.57 13.79 -20.24
C LEU A 60 -3.11 14.21 -20.03
N TYR A 61 -2.20 13.25 -19.81
CA TYR A 61 -0.78 13.58 -19.66
C TYR A 61 -0.25 14.25 -20.93
N GLY A 62 0.59 15.27 -20.75
CA GLY A 62 1.14 16.07 -21.86
C GLY A 62 0.18 17.14 -22.42
N MET A 63 -1.07 17.23 -21.95
CA MET A 63 -1.96 18.34 -22.31
C MET A 63 -1.57 19.64 -21.59
N ASP A 64 -1.64 20.75 -22.30
CA ASP A 64 -1.70 22.07 -21.69
C ASP A 64 -3.08 22.33 -21.04
N GLU A 65 -3.21 23.42 -20.29
CA GLU A 65 -4.45 23.75 -19.59
C GLU A 65 -5.63 23.97 -20.55
N ALA A 66 -5.41 24.59 -21.71
CA ALA A 66 -6.47 24.88 -22.66
C ALA A 66 -6.99 23.60 -23.32
N GLN A 67 -6.08 22.67 -23.65
CA GLN A 67 -6.40 21.34 -24.16
C GLN A 67 -7.18 20.51 -23.13
N GLU A 68 -6.74 20.50 -21.87
CA GLU A 68 -7.42 19.76 -20.79
C GLU A 68 -8.81 20.37 -20.50
N ARG A 69 -8.94 21.70 -20.51
CA ARG A 69 -10.23 22.41 -20.40
C ARG A 69 -11.17 22.06 -21.55
N ALA A 70 -10.66 22.07 -22.78
CA ALA A 70 -11.43 21.70 -23.96
C ALA A 70 -11.88 20.23 -23.91
N PHE A 71 -11.05 19.33 -23.35
CA PHE A 71 -11.43 17.95 -23.11
C PHE A 71 -12.67 17.87 -22.22
N TYR A 72 -12.71 18.52 -21.05
CA TYR A 72 -13.90 18.47 -20.19
C TYR A 72 -15.13 19.09 -20.83
N ALA A 73 -14.97 20.22 -21.53
CA ALA A 73 -16.08 20.84 -22.27
C ALA A 73 -16.67 19.90 -23.34
N ASP A 74 -15.83 19.17 -24.08
CA ASP A 74 -16.26 18.17 -25.06
C ASP A 74 -17.00 17.01 -24.39
N ASN A 75 -16.55 16.56 -23.21
CA ASN A 75 -17.24 15.51 -22.47
C ASN A 75 -18.66 15.94 -22.05
N VAL A 76 -18.79 17.14 -21.46
CA VAL A 76 -20.09 17.70 -21.05
C VAL A 76 -21.02 17.85 -22.26
N ALA A 77 -20.52 18.47 -23.33
CA ALA A 77 -21.31 18.71 -24.54
C ALA A 77 -21.73 17.40 -25.22
N SER A 78 -20.83 16.41 -25.27
CA SER A 78 -21.08 15.11 -25.91
C SER A 78 -22.13 14.30 -25.16
N LEU A 79 -22.12 14.26 -23.82
CA LEU A 79 -23.18 13.59 -23.07
C LEU A 79 -24.52 14.30 -23.23
N ALA A 80 -24.55 15.63 -23.07
CA ALA A 80 -25.75 16.43 -23.18
C ALA A 80 -26.41 16.29 -24.56
N ARG A 81 -25.62 16.27 -25.63
CA ARG A 81 -26.11 16.08 -27.01
C ARG A 81 -26.88 14.78 -27.21
N HIS A 82 -26.43 13.68 -26.60
CA HIS A 82 -26.99 12.34 -26.84
C HIS A 82 -28.07 11.92 -25.84
N THR A 83 -28.03 12.45 -24.62
CA THR A 83 -28.88 11.99 -23.53
C THR A 83 -29.74 13.10 -22.91
N GLY A 84 -29.39 14.37 -23.13
CA GLY A 84 -29.98 15.51 -22.42
C GLY A 84 -29.54 15.62 -20.94
N ALA A 85 -28.77 14.66 -20.43
CA ALA A 85 -28.32 14.63 -19.04
C ALA A 85 -27.13 15.57 -18.82
N GLN A 86 -27.04 16.11 -17.60
CA GLN A 86 -25.86 16.84 -17.14
C GLN A 86 -24.81 15.85 -16.61
N LEU A 87 -23.59 15.93 -17.12
CA LEU A 87 -22.48 15.11 -16.66
C LEU A 87 -22.09 15.46 -15.21
N GLN A 88 -22.16 14.48 -14.31
CA GLN A 88 -21.83 14.66 -12.90
C GLN A 88 -20.41 14.19 -12.55
N GLY A 89 -19.98 13.07 -13.12
CA GLY A 89 -18.75 12.40 -12.74
C GLY A 89 -17.78 12.15 -13.87
N ILE A 90 -16.50 11.94 -13.52
CA ILE A 90 -15.49 11.44 -14.45
C ILE A 90 -14.50 10.48 -13.78
N LEU A 91 -14.11 9.45 -14.53
CA LEU A 91 -12.90 8.65 -14.33
C LEU A 91 -12.03 8.91 -15.55
N THR A 92 -10.88 9.57 -15.44
CA THR A 92 -10.09 9.92 -16.63
C THR A 92 -9.58 8.67 -17.36
N PRO A 93 -9.43 8.70 -18.70
CA PRO A 93 -8.88 7.59 -19.47
C PRO A 93 -7.58 7.06 -18.86
N ALA A 94 -7.55 5.77 -18.54
CA ALA A 94 -6.43 5.11 -17.86
C ALA A 94 -5.95 5.77 -16.54
N ILE A 95 -6.78 6.60 -15.89
CA ILE A 95 -6.46 7.33 -14.65
C ILE A 95 -5.23 8.23 -14.87
N THR A 96 -5.33 9.12 -15.87
CA THR A 96 -4.22 9.96 -16.36
C THR A 96 -4.35 11.45 -15.98
N ASN A 97 -5.04 11.74 -14.87
CA ASN A 97 -5.21 13.11 -14.38
C ASN A 97 -3.90 13.87 -14.14
N THR A 98 -4.04 15.19 -14.05
CA THR A 98 -2.97 16.16 -13.79
C THR A 98 -3.25 16.91 -12.49
N ALA A 99 -2.29 17.72 -12.03
CA ALA A 99 -2.49 18.61 -10.87
C ALA A 99 -3.61 19.64 -11.08
N ARG A 100 -3.98 19.96 -12.32
CA ARG A 100 -5.05 20.93 -12.65
C ARG A 100 -6.43 20.28 -12.74
N THR A 101 -6.48 18.96 -12.89
CA THR A 101 -7.70 18.19 -13.12
C THR A 101 -8.83 18.52 -12.13
N PRO A 102 -8.63 18.59 -10.80
CA PRO A 102 -9.71 18.95 -9.88
C PRO A 102 -10.35 20.30 -10.18
N ALA A 103 -9.54 21.33 -10.44
CA ALA A 103 -10.03 22.67 -10.72
C ALA A 103 -10.83 22.72 -12.03
N LEU A 104 -10.33 22.05 -13.08
CA LEU A 104 -10.95 22.03 -14.40
C LEU A 104 -12.23 21.19 -14.46
N ILE A 105 -12.29 20.06 -13.74
CA ILE A 105 -13.51 19.25 -13.57
C ILE A 105 -14.58 20.08 -12.86
N ALA A 106 -14.22 20.71 -11.73
CA ALA A 106 -15.13 21.57 -11.01
C ALA A 106 -15.58 22.74 -11.90
N GLU A 107 -14.67 23.31 -12.70
CA GLU A 107 -15.00 24.38 -13.66
C GLU A 107 -16.09 23.97 -14.65
N ALA A 108 -15.95 22.76 -15.22
CA ALA A 108 -16.90 22.17 -16.14
C ALA A 108 -18.26 21.78 -15.51
N GLY A 109 -18.42 21.96 -14.21
CA GLY A 109 -19.69 21.75 -13.50
C GLY A 109 -19.94 20.32 -13.04
N LEU A 110 -18.89 19.48 -13.01
CA LEU A 110 -18.94 18.13 -12.46
C LEU A 110 -18.85 18.18 -10.93
N SER A 111 -19.46 17.20 -10.28
CA SER A 111 -19.61 17.09 -8.83
C SER A 111 -18.66 16.07 -8.19
N TYR A 112 -18.12 15.11 -8.96
CA TYR A 112 -17.14 14.14 -8.46
C TYR A 112 -16.16 13.65 -9.53
N HIS A 113 -15.07 13.04 -9.08
CA HIS A 113 -14.21 12.20 -9.93
C HIS A 113 -13.73 10.94 -9.18
N ALA A 114 -13.35 9.90 -9.91
CA ALA A 114 -13.02 8.57 -9.37
C ALA A 114 -11.56 8.15 -9.58
N ASP A 115 -10.67 9.11 -9.84
CA ASP A 115 -9.27 8.80 -10.17
C ASP A 115 -8.38 8.52 -8.95
N TRP A 116 -8.80 8.95 -7.76
CA TRP A 116 -8.01 8.82 -6.54
C TRP A 116 -8.44 7.58 -5.75
N VAL A 117 -7.54 6.59 -5.69
CA VAL A 117 -7.78 5.28 -5.07
C VAL A 117 -7.29 5.32 -3.62
N HIS A 118 -7.88 6.19 -2.79
CA HIS A 118 -7.30 6.56 -1.49
C HIS A 118 -8.24 6.56 -0.28
N ASP A 119 -9.50 6.16 -0.45
CA ASP A 119 -10.48 6.14 0.64
C ASP A 119 -11.62 5.14 0.38
N ASP A 120 -12.34 4.76 1.44
CA ASP A 120 -13.52 3.88 1.37
C ASP A 120 -14.84 4.66 1.52
N VAL A 121 -14.76 5.98 1.72
CA VAL A 121 -15.90 6.92 1.72
C VAL A 121 -15.59 8.10 0.79
N PRO A 122 -16.61 8.82 0.27
CA PRO A 122 -16.35 10.03 -0.49
C PRO A 122 -15.64 11.07 0.37
N VAL A 123 -14.74 11.84 -0.24
CA VAL A 123 -13.99 12.89 0.47
C VAL A 123 -14.06 14.23 -0.28
N PRO A 124 -14.17 15.37 0.43
CA PRO A 124 -14.09 16.68 -0.20
C PRO A 124 -12.76 16.91 -0.90
N ILE A 125 -12.82 17.48 -2.10
CA ILE A 125 -11.66 18.04 -2.80
C ILE A 125 -11.76 19.55 -2.71
N ILE A 126 -10.68 20.17 -2.27
CA ILE A 126 -10.62 21.62 -2.07
C ILE A 126 -10.44 22.30 -3.42
N VAL A 127 -11.52 22.90 -3.93
CA VAL A 127 -11.51 23.77 -5.10
C VAL A 127 -12.14 25.11 -4.71
N PRO A 128 -11.41 26.24 -4.78
CA PRO A 128 -11.94 27.53 -4.37
C PRO A 128 -13.28 27.87 -5.04
N GLY A 129 -14.30 28.17 -4.23
CA GLY A 129 -15.62 28.57 -4.69
C GLY A 129 -16.47 27.46 -5.32
N ARG A 130 -16.04 26.20 -5.31
CA ARG A 130 -16.78 25.06 -5.87
C ARG A 130 -16.75 23.86 -4.93
N ARG A 131 -17.77 22.99 -5.01
CA ARG A 131 -17.79 21.71 -4.29
C ARG A 131 -17.48 20.58 -5.27
N LEU A 132 -16.49 19.77 -4.92
CA LEU A 132 -16.07 18.60 -5.68
C LEU A 132 -15.71 17.50 -4.67
N ILE A 133 -15.99 16.24 -5.00
CA ILE A 133 -15.60 15.10 -4.18
C ILE A 133 -14.74 14.10 -4.96
N SER A 134 -13.90 13.38 -4.23
CA SER A 134 -13.27 12.15 -4.71
C SER A 134 -14.18 10.99 -4.36
N MET A 135 -14.57 10.21 -5.37
CA MET A 135 -15.40 9.02 -5.22
C MET A 135 -14.49 7.78 -5.04
N PRO A 136 -14.72 6.94 -4.02
CA PRO A 136 -14.00 5.68 -3.88
C PRO A 136 -14.07 4.83 -5.14
N TYR A 137 -12.90 4.41 -5.61
CA TYR A 137 -12.72 3.50 -6.74
C TYR A 137 -11.72 2.43 -6.33
N SER A 138 -11.91 1.19 -6.82
CA SER A 138 -10.99 0.09 -6.53
C SER A 138 -10.19 -0.30 -7.78
N TYR A 139 -8.87 -0.11 -7.71
CA TYR A 139 -7.97 -0.64 -8.75
C TYR A 139 -7.80 -2.16 -8.62
N ASP A 140 -7.84 -2.70 -7.40
CA ASP A 140 -7.67 -4.13 -7.12
C ASP A 140 -8.91 -4.97 -7.45
N LEU A 141 -10.12 -4.40 -7.31
CA LEU A 141 -11.38 -5.04 -7.70
C LEU A 141 -11.82 -4.58 -9.09
N ASN A 142 -10.92 -4.75 -10.06
CA ASN A 142 -11.13 -4.39 -11.47
C ASN A 142 -10.84 -5.60 -12.36
N ASP A 143 -11.84 -6.02 -13.15
CA ASP A 143 -11.75 -7.23 -13.97
C ASP A 143 -10.71 -7.11 -15.11
N ALA A 144 -10.47 -5.91 -15.65
CA ALA A 144 -9.51 -5.72 -16.73
C ALA A 144 -8.06 -5.98 -16.31
N PRO A 145 -7.46 -5.27 -15.32
CA PRO A 145 -6.11 -5.58 -14.89
C PRO A 145 -6.00 -6.98 -14.28
N LEU A 146 -7.07 -7.52 -13.71
CA LEU A 146 -7.08 -8.87 -13.13
C LEU A 146 -7.01 -9.96 -14.21
N PHE A 147 -7.79 -9.87 -15.28
CA PHE A 147 -7.82 -10.89 -16.35
C PHE A 147 -6.82 -10.65 -17.48
N ASP A 148 -6.52 -9.39 -17.85
CA ASP A 148 -5.62 -9.07 -18.98
C ASP A 148 -4.13 -9.00 -18.58
N GLY A 149 -3.81 -8.92 -17.28
CA GLY A 149 -2.45 -8.60 -16.82
C GLY A 149 -1.91 -9.41 -15.64
N ARG A 150 -2.74 -10.24 -14.99
CA ARG A 150 -2.33 -11.00 -13.80
C ARG A 150 -2.66 -12.49 -13.96
N PRO A 151 -1.92 -13.41 -13.29
CA PRO A 151 -2.14 -14.85 -13.40
C PRO A 151 -3.35 -15.35 -12.58
N TYR A 152 -4.42 -14.54 -12.48
CA TYR A 152 -5.58 -14.82 -11.64
C TYR A 152 -6.77 -15.32 -12.46
N GLY A 153 -7.46 -16.34 -11.96
CA GLY A 153 -8.68 -16.88 -12.57
C GLY A 153 -9.95 -16.20 -12.06
N GLY A 154 -11.07 -16.43 -12.75
CA GLY A 154 -12.38 -15.86 -12.40
C GLY A 154 -12.86 -16.17 -10.98
N ARG A 155 -12.51 -17.35 -10.42
CA ARG A 155 -12.86 -17.70 -9.03
C ARG A 155 -12.20 -16.76 -8.02
N TYR A 156 -10.92 -16.43 -8.20
CA TYR A 156 -10.21 -15.48 -7.35
C TYR A 156 -10.92 -14.11 -7.35
N PHE A 157 -11.43 -13.65 -8.49
CA PHE A 157 -12.16 -12.38 -8.55
C PHE A 157 -13.45 -12.39 -7.71
N VAL A 158 -14.18 -13.51 -7.72
CA VAL A 158 -15.38 -13.68 -6.86
C VAL A 158 -15.01 -13.61 -5.40
N ASP A 159 -14.06 -14.44 -4.98
CA ASP A 159 -13.66 -14.53 -3.56
C ASP A 159 -13.10 -13.19 -3.07
N ALA A 160 -12.36 -12.48 -3.94
CA ALA A 160 -11.87 -11.14 -3.68
C ALA A 160 -13.00 -10.11 -3.46
N CYS A 161 -13.98 -10.08 -4.36
CA CYS A 161 -15.11 -9.16 -4.23
C CYS A 161 -15.91 -9.42 -2.95
N LYS A 162 -16.18 -10.68 -2.61
CA LYS A 162 -16.90 -11.06 -1.39
C LYS A 162 -16.14 -10.67 -0.13
N ALA A 163 -14.84 -10.98 -0.05
CA ALA A 163 -14.02 -10.63 1.10
C ALA A 163 -13.95 -9.12 1.35
N ALA A 164 -13.79 -8.33 0.28
CA ALA A 164 -13.79 -6.88 0.38
C ALA A 164 -15.16 -6.33 0.79
N PHE A 165 -16.25 -6.86 0.23
CA PHE A 165 -17.62 -6.50 0.63
C PHE A 165 -17.86 -6.80 2.11
N ASP A 166 -17.58 -8.02 2.57
CA ASP A 166 -17.80 -8.46 3.95
C ASP A 166 -17.04 -7.56 4.94
N ARG A 167 -15.82 -7.16 4.57
CA ARG A 167 -15.04 -6.26 5.41
C ARG A 167 -15.67 -4.88 5.52
N LEU A 168 -16.01 -4.26 4.39
CA LEU A 168 -16.65 -2.94 4.39
C LEU A 168 -18.02 -2.96 5.06
N TYR A 169 -18.77 -4.05 4.88
CA TYR A 169 -20.06 -4.27 5.51
C TYR A 169 -19.92 -4.34 7.03
N ALA A 170 -18.96 -5.12 7.55
CA ALA A 170 -18.69 -5.19 8.99
C ALA A 170 -18.25 -3.83 9.58
N GLU A 171 -17.46 -3.05 8.83
CA GLU A 171 -17.01 -1.71 9.26
C GLU A 171 -18.09 -0.63 9.13
N SER A 172 -19.20 -0.93 8.46
CA SER A 172 -20.27 0.04 8.22
C SER A 172 -21.09 0.40 9.48
N ALA A 173 -20.92 -0.36 10.56
CA ALA A 173 -21.60 -0.14 11.83
C ALA A 173 -21.37 1.26 12.42
N ASP A 174 -20.18 1.83 12.18
CA ASP A 174 -19.79 3.16 12.69
C ASP A 174 -19.85 4.25 11.59
N GLY A 175 -20.52 3.97 10.46
CA GLY A 175 -20.72 4.89 9.35
C GLY A 175 -20.64 4.20 8.00
N GLY A 176 -21.32 4.72 6.97
CA GLY A 176 -21.38 4.08 5.65
C GLY A 176 -20.01 3.80 5.01
N ARG A 177 -19.96 2.81 4.12
CA ARG A 177 -18.79 2.49 3.27
C ARG A 177 -19.24 2.37 1.82
N VAL A 178 -18.37 2.73 0.89
CA VAL A 178 -18.61 2.57 -0.56
C VAL A 178 -17.85 1.34 -1.03
N PHE A 179 -18.59 0.35 -1.53
CA PHE A 179 -18.02 -0.81 -2.21
C PHE A 179 -18.12 -0.64 -3.73
N CYS A 180 -16.97 -0.60 -4.42
CA CYS A 180 -16.89 -0.41 -5.86
C CYS A 180 -16.18 -1.60 -6.52
N ILE A 181 -16.80 -2.17 -7.56
CA ILE A 181 -16.17 -3.12 -8.48
C ILE A 181 -16.16 -2.53 -9.90
N ALA A 182 -15.00 -2.56 -10.56
CA ALA A 182 -14.85 -2.06 -11.92
C ALA A 182 -14.96 -3.21 -12.92
N LEU A 183 -15.92 -3.10 -13.84
CA LEU A 183 -16.32 -4.19 -14.73
C LEU A 183 -16.29 -3.74 -16.18
N HIS A 184 -15.81 -4.60 -17.06
CA HIS A 184 -15.71 -4.33 -18.49
C HIS A 184 -16.55 -5.33 -19.29
N PRO A 185 -17.46 -4.87 -20.17
CA PRO A 185 -18.31 -5.76 -20.96
C PRO A 185 -17.57 -6.79 -21.81
N TYR A 186 -16.35 -6.48 -22.27
CA TYR A 186 -15.55 -7.43 -23.04
C TYR A 186 -14.88 -8.52 -22.19
N GLN A 187 -14.85 -8.34 -20.86
CA GLN A 187 -14.25 -9.23 -19.86
C GLN A 187 -15.31 -9.99 -19.06
N ILE A 188 -15.94 -9.36 -18.07
CA ILE A 188 -16.95 -10.03 -17.23
C ILE A 188 -18.18 -10.46 -18.04
N GLY A 189 -18.45 -9.75 -19.13
CA GLY A 189 -19.55 -10.05 -20.03
C GLY A 189 -19.34 -11.32 -20.85
N GLN A 190 -18.20 -12.02 -20.77
CA GLN A 190 -17.97 -13.30 -21.47
C GLN A 190 -18.80 -14.46 -20.87
N PRO A 191 -19.14 -15.51 -21.64
CA PRO A 191 -19.99 -16.61 -21.16
C PRO A 191 -19.40 -17.37 -19.97
N HIS A 192 -18.07 -17.48 -19.89
CA HIS A 192 -17.37 -18.16 -18.81
C HIS A 192 -17.14 -17.28 -17.57
N HIS A 193 -17.35 -15.96 -17.68
CA HIS A 193 -17.15 -15.01 -16.59
C HIS A 193 -18.45 -14.45 -16.01
N ILE A 194 -19.54 -14.39 -16.77
CA ILE A 194 -20.79 -13.77 -16.31
C ILE A 194 -21.37 -14.45 -15.06
N GLY A 195 -21.14 -15.76 -14.90
CA GLY A 195 -21.53 -16.51 -13.70
C GLY A 195 -20.81 -16.03 -12.43
N HIS A 196 -19.60 -15.50 -12.56
CA HIS A 196 -18.88 -14.89 -11.44
C HIS A 196 -19.53 -13.59 -10.98
N LEU A 197 -19.97 -12.74 -11.92
CA LEU A 197 -20.72 -11.52 -11.57
C LEU A 197 -22.05 -11.85 -10.87
N ARG A 198 -22.76 -12.89 -11.34
CA ARG A 198 -23.96 -13.39 -10.66
C ARG A 198 -23.66 -13.76 -9.21
N GLU A 199 -22.63 -14.57 -8.97
CA GLU A 199 -22.26 -15.02 -7.63
C GLU A 199 -21.86 -13.84 -6.70
N ILE A 200 -21.22 -12.80 -7.25
CA ILE A 200 -20.88 -11.57 -6.52
C ILE A 200 -22.16 -10.80 -6.16
N LEU A 201 -23.07 -10.59 -7.12
CA LEU A 201 -24.32 -9.86 -6.91
C LEU A 201 -25.27 -10.60 -5.95
N ASP A 202 -25.37 -11.93 -6.03
CA ASP A 202 -26.14 -12.76 -5.10
C ASP A 202 -25.67 -12.54 -3.66
N HIS A 203 -24.35 -12.47 -3.46
CA HIS A 203 -23.77 -12.23 -2.14
C HIS A 203 -24.08 -10.82 -1.63
N ILE A 204 -23.82 -9.78 -2.43
CA ILE A 204 -24.05 -8.38 -2.04
C ILE A 204 -25.54 -8.12 -1.75
N CYS A 205 -26.42 -8.51 -2.68
CA CYS A 205 -27.85 -8.25 -2.58
C CYS A 205 -28.55 -9.13 -1.52
N GLY A 206 -27.86 -10.14 -0.99
CA GLY A 206 -28.34 -10.98 0.11
C GLY A 206 -28.18 -10.36 1.49
N HIS A 207 -27.52 -9.20 1.61
CA HIS A 207 -27.30 -8.51 2.89
C HIS A 207 -28.27 -7.34 3.08
N ASP A 208 -28.79 -7.19 4.31
CA ASP A 208 -29.63 -6.05 4.68
C ASP A 208 -28.83 -4.75 4.80
N GLY A 209 -29.47 -3.61 4.56
CA GLY A 209 -28.85 -2.29 4.75
C GLY A 209 -27.92 -1.84 3.61
N VAL A 210 -27.82 -2.61 2.52
CA VAL A 210 -27.06 -2.21 1.32
C VAL A 210 -27.88 -1.21 0.49
N TRP A 211 -27.34 0.00 0.31
CA TRP A 211 -27.89 0.99 -0.61
C TRP A 211 -27.30 0.80 -2.02
N HIS A 212 -28.10 0.25 -2.93
CA HIS A 212 -27.73 0.03 -4.33
C HIS A 212 -27.79 1.34 -5.14
N ALA A 213 -26.81 2.20 -4.92
CA ALA A 213 -26.74 3.55 -5.48
C ALA A 213 -25.76 3.64 -6.65
N THR A 214 -26.05 4.55 -7.57
CA THR A 214 -25.11 5.05 -8.57
C THR A 214 -24.12 6.04 -7.94
N GLY A 215 -22.97 6.23 -8.58
CA GLY A 215 -21.99 7.25 -8.18
C GLY A 215 -22.58 8.66 -8.09
N ASP A 216 -23.53 9.01 -8.97
CA ASP A 216 -24.23 10.29 -8.96
C ASP A 216 -25.10 10.45 -7.70
N GLU A 217 -25.80 9.40 -7.30
CA GLU A 217 -26.64 9.39 -6.09
C GLU A 217 -25.78 9.48 -4.81
N ILE A 218 -24.68 8.73 -4.75
CA ILE A 218 -23.73 8.80 -3.63
C ILE A 218 -23.15 10.21 -3.55
N ALA A 219 -22.72 10.79 -4.68
CA ALA A 219 -22.15 12.12 -4.73
C ALA A 219 -23.16 13.18 -4.28
N ALA A 220 -24.40 13.13 -4.79
CA ALA A 220 -25.46 14.04 -4.41
C ALA A 220 -25.78 13.94 -2.91
N HIS A 221 -25.87 12.72 -2.36
CA HIS A 221 -26.11 12.52 -0.94
C HIS A 221 -24.99 13.12 -0.08
N PHE A 222 -23.73 12.80 -0.39
CA PHE A 222 -22.58 13.28 0.37
C PHE A 222 -22.46 14.82 0.32
N LEU A 223 -22.67 15.42 -0.86
CA LEU A 223 -22.63 16.88 -1.05
C LEU A 223 -23.71 17.61 -0.22
N ALA A 224 -24.87 16.99 -0.04
CA ALA A 224 -25.99 17.57 0.69
C ALA A 224 -25.88 17.41 2.21
N HIS A 225 -25.30 16.32 2.69
CA HIS A 225 -25.39 15.95 4.11
C HIS A 225 -24.03 15.94 4.85
N ASP A 226 -22.94 15.56 4.17
CA ASP A 226 -21.69 15.19 4.86
C ASP A 226 -20.49 16.08 4.49
N TYR A 227 -20.54 16.74 3.33
CA TYR A 227 -19.42 17.52 2.77
C TYR A 227 -18.81 18.52 3.77
N ASP A 228 -19.65 19.37 4.36
CA ASP A 228 -19.19 20.42 5.27
C ASP A 228 -18.68 19.85 6.61
N ALA A 229 -19.23 18.72 7.05
CA ALA A 229 -18.77 18.04 8.27
C ALA A 229 -17.39 17.42 8.07
N HIS A 230 -17.18 16.73 6.94
CA HIS A 230 -15.89 16.17 6.56
C HIS A 230 -14.83 17.26 6.38
N LEU A 231 -15.18 18.38 5.72
CA LEU A 231 -14.27 19.49 5.51
C LEU A 231 -13.83 20.12 6.84
N ARG A 232 -14.76 20.42 7.75
CA ARG A 232 -14.44 20.97 9.09
C ARG A 232 -13.57 20.02 9.91
N HIS A 233 -13.83 18.72 9.84
CA HIS A 233 -13.01 17.73 10.53
C HIS A 233 -11.57 17.74 9.98
N ALA A 234 -11.42 17.71 8.65
CA ALA A 234 -10.13 17.75 8.00
C ALA A 234 -9.35 19.05 8.32
N GLU A 235 -10.02 20.20 8.35
CA GLU A 235 -9.43 21.49 8.78
C GLU A 235 -8.95 21.44 10.23
N GLY A 236 -9.71 20.80 11.12
CA GLY A 236 -9.33 20.57 12.51
C GLY A 236 -8.04 19.74 12.63
N VAL A 237 -7.97 18.62 11.89
CA VAL A 237 -6.78 17.76 11.84
C VAL A 237 -5.59 18.51 11.25
N ALA A 238 -5.79 19.27 10.18
CA ALA A 238 -4.74 20.07 9.54
C ALA A 238 -4.17 21.14 10.49
N ARG A 239 -5.02 21.81 11.27
CA ARG A 239 -4.58 22.78 12.29
C ARG A 239 -3.74 22.10 13.37
N MET A 240 -4.19 20.96 13.89
CA MET A 240 -3.41 20.19 14.88
C MET A 240 -2.06 19.75 14.31
N ALA A 241 -2.03 19.33 13.04
CA ALA A 241 -0.80 18.95 12.37
C ALA A 241 0.15 20.14 12.19
N ALA A 242 -0.37 21.31 11.83
CA ALA A 242 0.41 22.55 11.69
C ALA A 242 0.98 23.02 13.04
N GLU A 243 0.20 22.95 14.12
CA GLU A 243 0.66 23.26 15.48
C GLU A 243 1.78 22.31 15.92
N ALA A 244 1.59 21.01 15.68
CA ALA A 244 2.61 20.01 15.97
C ALA A 244 3.89 20.24 15.15
N ALA A 245 3.76 20.55 13.86
CA ALA A 245 4.88 20.85 12.99
C ALA A 245 5.64 22.13 13.42
N ALA A 246 4.92 23.18 13.81
CA ALA A 246 5.51 24.44 14.28
C ALA A 246 6.24 24.29 15.62
N ALA A 247 5.84 23.32 16.46
CA ALA A 247 6.49 23.01 17.72
C ALA A 247 7.77 22.16 17.58
N ARG A 248 8.06 21.62 16.39
CA ARG A 248 9.25 20.79 16.17
C ARG A 248 10.53 21.63 16.23
N PRO A 249 11.63 21.07 16.75
CA PRO A 249 12.92 21.75 16.69
C PRO A 249 13.34 21.98 15.23
N ALA A 250 13.99 23.11 14.96
CA ALA A 250 14.50 23.42 13.63
C ALA A 250 15.58 22.40 13.23
N ILE A 251 15.41 21.78 12.07
CA ILE A 251 16.38 20.83 11.52
C ILE A 251 16.94 21.41 10.24
N VAL A 252 18.27 21.39 10.13
CA VAL A 252 18.96 21.73 8.89
C VAL A 252 18.93 20.49 8.00
N VAL A 253 18.02 20.48 7.01
CA VAL A 253 18.05 19.47 5.95
C VAL A 253 19.33 19.69 5.15
N ARG A 254 20.22 18.70 5.14
CA ARG A 254 21.51 18.83 4.45
C ARG A 254 21.32 18.49 2.97
N GLU A 255 21.82 19.36 2.10
CA GLU A 255 21.82 19.10 0.66
C GLU A 255 22.77 17.96 0.32
N ARG A 256 22.31 17.03 -0.52
CA ARG A 256 23.14 15.90 -0.97
C ARG A 256 24.23 16.42 -1.90
N ALA A 257 25.50 16.31 -1.50
CA ALA A 257 26.63 16.63 -2.38
C ALA A 257 26.70 15.63 -3.54
N SER A 258 26.47 16.04 -4.79
CA SER A 258 26.66 15.19 -5.98
C SER A 258 28.16 14.94 -6.24
N THR A 259 28.57 13.68 -6.35
CA THR A 259 29.96 13.29 -6.67
C THR A 259 29.96 12.08 -7.58
N ASP A 260 30.88 12.04 -8.54
CA ASP A 260 31.03 10.92 -9.47
C ASP A 260 31.43 9.64 -8.74
N MET A 261 30.83 8.54 -9.17
CA MET A 261 30.97 7.23 -8.54
C MET A 261 32.29 6.55 -8.92
N PRO A 262 33.18 6.21 -7.96
CA PRO A 262 34.26 5.28 -8.21
C PRO A 262 33.71 3.84 -8.26
N ALA A 263 34.28 3.02 -9.15
CA ALA A 263 33.96 1.60 -9.25
C ALA A 263 34.29 0.89 -7.91
N ALA A 264 33.26 0.45 -7.19
CA ALA A 264 33.44 -0.34 -5.97
C ALA A 264 33.94 -1.75 -6.30
N ALA A 265 34.70 -2.33 -5.37
CA ALA A 265 35.24 -3.67 -5.45
C ALA A 265 34.11 -4.70 -5.66
N SER A 266 34.29 -5.54 -6.69
CA SER A 266 33.35 -6.60 -7.06
C SER A 266 33.33 -7.71 -6.02
N PRO A 267 32.15 -8.31 -5.69
CA PRO A 267 32.04 -9.55 -4.90
C PRO A 267 32.70 -10.78 -5.56
N ALA A 268 33.43 -10.62 -6.67
CA ALA A 268 34.12 -11.69 -7.38
C ALA A 268 35.39 -12.22 -6.69
N ASN A 269 35.96 -11.52 -5.68
CA ASN A 269 37.14 -12.02 -4.94
C ASN A 269 36.73 -12.96 -3.80
N ARG A 270 36.34 -14.19 -4.16
CA ARG A 270 35.93 -15.22 -3.21
C ARG A 270 37.12 -15.73 -2.40
N THR A 271 37.00 -15.69 -1.07
CA THR A 271 37.91 -16.38 -0.13
C THR A 271 37.12 -17.43 0.66
N ALA A 272 37.79 -18.28 1.43
CA ALA A 272 37.10 -19.27 2.28
C ALA A 272 36.35 -18.55 3.42
N GLY A 273 35.03 -18.75 3.50
CA GLY A 273 34.15 -18.08 4.47
C GLY A 273 33.17 -17.13 3.79
N MET A 274 32.70 -16.11 4.53
CA MET A 274 31.90 -15.02 3.95
C MET A 274 32.80 -14.14 3.07
N ASP A 275 32.26 -13.65 1.95
CA ASP A 275 32.92 -12.73 1.01
C ASP A 275 32.82 -11.25 1.42
N HIS A 276 32.28 -10.98 2.62
CA HIS A 276 32.11 -9.65 3.20
C HIS A 276 32.55 -9.63 4.67
N PRO A 277 32.85 -8.45 5.25
CA PRO A 277 33.37 -8.35 6.62
C PRO A 277 32.28 -8.36 7.71
N HIS A 278 30.99 -8.29 7.35
CA HIS A 278 29.91 -8.00 8.31
C HIS A 278 29.59 -9.10 9.33
N PHE A 279 29.96 -10.36 9.10
CA PHE A 279 29.86 -11.43 10.10
C PHE A 279 30.66 -12.66 9.63
N ARG A 280 30.87 -13.61 10.55
CA ARG A 280 31.54 -14.88 10.26
C ARG A 280 30.54 -15.94 9.83
N TRP A 281 30.97 -16.87 8.99
CA TRP A 281 30.21 -18.06 8.65
C TRP A 281 29.84 -18.84 9.92
N ASN A 282 28.54 -18.96 10.19
CA ASN A 282 28.00 -19.68 11.35
C ASN A 282 26.70 -20.38 10.95
N PRO A 283 26.76 -21.62 10.44
CA PRO A 283 25.60 -22.31 9.91
C PRO A 283 24.67 -22.78 11.03
N TYR A 284 23.37 -22.83 10.76
CA TYR A 284 22.34 -23.19 11.73
C TYR A 284 22.66 -24.44 12.60
N PRO A 285 23.11 -25.59 12.05
CA PRO A 285 23.36 -26.80 12.85
C PRO A 285 24.48 -26.67 13.88
N ALA A 286 25.37 -25.68 13.74
CA ALA A 286 26.51 -25.48 14.63
C ALA A 286 26.21 -24.50 15.78
N ARG A 287 25.03 -23.89 15.80
CA ARG A 287 24.68 -22.85 16.77
C ARG A 287 24.27 -23.44 18.12
N PRO A 288 24.62 -22.78 19.24
CA PRO A 288 24.01 -23.07 20.52
C PRO A 288 22.48 -23.00 20.44
N VAL A 289 21.82 -23.80 21.28
CA VAL A 289 20.36 -23.88 21.32
C VAL A 289 19.77 -22.56 21.85
N LEU A 290 18.88 -21.96 21.06
CA LEU A 290 18.09 -20.80 21.41
C LEU A 290 16.72 -21.21 21.96
N ARG A 291 16.26 -20.50 22.98
CA ARG A 291 14.90 -20.58 23.52
C ARG A 291 14.40 -19.17 23.75
N TRP A 292 13.20 -18.88 23.24
CA TRP A 292 12.54 -17.61 23.52
C TRP A 292 11.95 -17.59 24.94
N PRO A 293 11.63 -16.41 25.49
CA PRO A 293 11.00 -16.29 26.79
C PRO A 293 9.81 -17.24 26.96
N GLY A 294 9.73 -17.90 28.12
CA GLY A 294 8.71 -18.92 28.38
C GLY A 294 8.90 -20.23 27.60
N GLN A 295 10.12 -20.54 27.15
CA GLN A 295 10.44 -21.74 26.34
C GLN A 295 9.66 -21.80 25.02
N ARG A 296 9.28 -20.63 24.48
CA ARG A 296 8.60 -20.54 23.19
C ARG A 296 9.57 -20.94 22.08
N ALA A 297 9.02 -21.60 21.06
CA ALA A 297 9.78 -22.17 19.95
C ALA A 297 9.84 -21.23 18.74
N LEU A 298 8.89 -20.30 18.60
CA LEU A 298 8.80 -19.40 17.46
C LEU A 298 8.50 -17.98 17.93
N ALA A 299 9.31 -17.01 17.49
CA ALA A 299 8.99 -15.59 17.57
C ALA A 299 8.37 -15.15 16.23
N VAL A 300 7.23 -14.46 16.27
CA VAL A 300 6.55 -13.92 15.09
C VAL A 300 6.46 -12.41 15.20
N VAL A 301 7.06 -11.70 14.24
CA VAL A 301 7.11 -10.24 14.21
C VAL A 301 6.59 -9.73 12.86
N PRO A 302 5.36 -9.21 12.80
CA PRO A 302 4.90 -8.41 11.67
C PRO A 302 5.52 -7.01 11.74
N LEU A 303 6.31 -6.64 10.73
CA LEU A 303 6.86 -5.30 10.54
C LEU A 303 5.93 -4.51 9.60
N ILE A 304 5.32 -3.44 10.11
CA ILE A 304 4.50 -2.55 9.30
C ILE A 304 5.40 -1.51 8.63
N ASN A 305 5.42 -1.47 7.30
CA ASN A 305 6.13 -0.42 6.55
C ASN A 305 5.18 0.75 6.28
N LEU A 306 5.39 1.87 6.96
CA LEU A 306 4.64 3.10 6.80
C LEU A 306 5.51 4.14 6.06
N GLU A 307 5.20 4.33 4.79
CA GLU A 307 6.10 4.95 3.83
C GLU A 307 5.35 5.88 2.87
N MET A 308 5.92 7.05 2.58
CA MET A 308 5.36 8.07 1.69
C MET A 308 6.16 8.18 0.41
N VAL A 309 5.47 8.37 -0.72
CA VAL A 309 6.09 8.71 -2.00
C VAL A 309 6.32 10.21 -2.06
N GLU A 310 7.58 10.59 -2.30
CA GLU A 310 7.92 11.95 -2.69
C GLU A 310 7.80 12.10 -4.22
N ASP A 311 6.91 12.99 -4.66
CA ASP A 311 6.63 13.30 -6.06
C ASP A 311 6.45 14.83 -6.24
N PRO A 312 7.27 15.53 -7.06
CA PRO A 312 8.36 14.97 -7.87
C PRO A 312 9.56 14.56 -7.01
N LEU A 313 10.31 13.58 -7.53
CA LEU A 313 11.61 13.21 -6.98
C LEU A 313 12.58 14.40 -7.09
N PRO A 314 13.36 14.71 -6.04
CA PRO A 314 14.39 15.74 -6.12
C PRO A 314 15.49 15.35 -7.11
N GLU A 315 16.12 16.38 -7.67
CA GLU A 315 17.22 16.22 -8.61
C GLU A 315 18.36 15.36 -8.03
N GLY A 316 18.92 14.46 -8.86
CA GLY A 316 20.04 13.58 -8.48
C GLY A 316 19.65 12.28 -7.76
N TRP A 317 18.36 12.00 -7.54
CA TRP A 317 17.90 10.70 -7.06
C TRP A 317 17.58 9.73 -8.20
N PRO A 318 18.05 8.46 -8.14
CA PRO A 318 17.72 7.48 -9.17
C PRO A 318 16.22 7.17 -9.14
N GLN A 319 15.56 7.33 -10.29
CA GLN A 319 14.18 6.88 -10.45
C GLN A 319 14.17 5.36 -10.63
N ILE A 320 13.55 4.64 -9.70
CA ILE A 320 13.29 3.21 -9.89
C ILE A 320 12.11 3.07 -10.84
N HIS A 321 12.39 2.65 -12.08
CA HIS A 321 11.36 2.26 -13.03
C HIS A 321 10.84 0.86 -12.67
N SER A 322 9.52 0.69 -12.63
CA SER A 322 8.93 -0.64 -12.42
C SER A 322 9.31 -1.57 -13.57
N VAL A 323 9.90 -2.71 -13.23
CA VAL A 323 10.32 -3.75 -14.20
C VAL A 323 9.11 -4.53 -14.76
N GLY A 324 7.91 -4.35 -14.15
CA GLY A 324 6.71 -5.14 -14.42
C GLY A 324 5.87 -4.74 -15.65
N GLY A 325 6.38 -3.89 -16.55
CA GLY A 325 5.74 -3.64 -17.85
C GLY A 325 4.42 -2.86 -17.83
N GLY A 326 4.23 -1.95 -16.87
CA GLY A 326 3.10 -1.01 -16.87
C GLY A 326 3.30 0.18 -17.82
N LEU A 327 2.22 0.88 -18.17
CA LEU A 327 2.33 2.20 -18.83
C LEU A 327 3.21 3.11 -17.97
N VAL A 328 4.31 3.62 -18.56
CA VAL A 328 5.09 4.70 -17.96
C VAL A 328 4.19 5.93 -17.94
N ARG A 329 3.82 6.40 -16.75
CA ARG A 329 3.03 7.62 -16.57
C ARG A 329 4.00 8.73 -16.20
N ASP A 330 3.99 9.81 -16.97
CA ASP A 330 4.72 11.03 -16.63
C ASP A 330 4.19 11.64 -15.32
N PHE A 331 5.01 12.41 -14.63
CA PHE A 331 4.70 12.97 -13.32
C PHE A 331 3.69 14.14 -13.40
N PRO A 332 2.81 14.32 -12.40
CA PRO A 332 2.69 13.52 -11.16
C PRO A 332 1.94 12.19 -11.36
N ASN A 333 2.43 11.10 -10.76
CA ASN A 333 1.76 9.80 -10.85
C ASN A 333 0.75 9.63 -9.70
N ILE A 334 -0.38 10.30 -9.86
CA ILE A 334 -1.44 10.36 -8.86
C ILE A 334 -1.98 8.97 -8.48
N SER A 335 -2.05 8.03 -9.41
CA SER A 335 -2.50 6.67 -9.09
C SER A 335 -1.59 5.96 -8.08
N ARG A 336 -0.27 6.15 -8.22
CA ARG A 336 0.73 5.59 -7.30
C ARG A 336 0.70 6.29 -5.95
N VAL A 337 0.61 7.61 -5.94
CA VAL A 337 0.56 8.42 -4.72
C VAL A 337 -0.72 8.12 -3.94
N SER A 338 -1.89 8.22 -4.58
CA SER A 338 -3.19 7.99 -3.94
C SER A 338 -3.33 6.58 -3.35
N THR A 339 -2.88 5.54 -4.06
CA THR A 339 -2.89 4.17 -3.52
C THR A 339 -2.07 4.06 -2.24
N ARG A 340 -0.93 4.76 -2.13
CA ARG A 340 -0.12 4.75 -0.90
C ARG A 340 -0.71 5.62 0.21
N GLU A 341 -1.40 6.71 -0.15
CA GLU A 341 -2.18 7.51 0.80
C GLU A 341 -3.31 6.70 1.45
N TYR A 342 -3.90 5.73 0.75
CA TYR A 342 -4.82 4.76 1.37
C TYR A 342 -4.21 4.10 2.61
N GLY A 343 -2.92 3.80 2.56
CA GLY A 343 -2.17 3.23 3.67
C GLY A 343 -2.19 4.12 4.92
N HIS A 344 -2.00 5.42 4.76
CA HIS A 344 -2.01 6.40 5.86
C HIS A 344 -3.41 6.71 6.38
N ARG A 345 -4.42 6.65 5.50
CA ARG A 345 -5.79 7.08 5.79
C ARG A 345 -6.67 5.97 6.35
N VAL A 346 -6.45 4.75 5.89
CA VAL A 346 -7.36 3.61 6.15
C VAL A 346 -6.56 2.39 6.60
N GLY A 347 -5.59 1.96 5.78
CA GLY A 347 -4.93 0.67 5.95
C GLY A 347 -4.20 0.50 7.28
N ILE A 348 -3.55 1.55 7.78
CA ILE A 348 -2.74 1.50 9.00
C ILE A 348 -3.60 1.21 10.23
N PHE A 349 -4.79 1.81 10.30
CA PHE A 349 -5.72 1.63 11.41
C PHE A 349 -6.21 0.18 11.47
N ARG A 350 -6.52 -0.42 10.31
CA ARG A 350 -6.92 -1.83 10.22
C ARG A 350 -5.83 -2.79 10.66
N LEU A 351 -4.59 -2.59 10.21
CA LEU A 351 -3.46 -3.44 10.61
C LEU A 351 -3.19 -3.35 12.11
N VAL A 352 -3.16 -2.13 12.66
CA VAL A 352 -2.93 -1.92 14.10
C VAL A 352 -4.06 -2.54 14.93
N GLU A 353 -5.32 -2.37 14.52
CA GLU A 353 -6.45 -2.98 15.22
C GLU A 353 -6.42 -4.51 15.16
N ALA A 354 -6.09 -5.10 14.01
CA ALA A 354 -5.93 -6.55 13.87
C ALA A 354 -4.85 -7.10 14.82
N LEU A 355 -3.73 -6.39 14.99
CA LEU A 355 -2.69 -6.75 15.96
C LEU A 355 -3.16 -6.59 17.42
N ARG A 356 -3.82 -5.48 17.75
CA ARG A 356 -4.30 -5.18 19.11
C ARG A 356 -5.33 -6.20 19.60
N ARG A 357 -6.21 -6.70 18.73
CA ARG A 357 -7.17 -7.78 19.06
C ARG A 357 -6.49 -9.05 19.56
N HIS A 358 -5.24 -9.28 19.17
CA HIS A 358 -4.42 -10.40 19.61
C HIS A 358 -3.39 -10.02 20.70
N GLY A 359 -3.43 -8.79 21.22
CA GLY A 359 -2.47 -8.29 22.21
C GLY A 359 -1.06 -8.09 21.65
N ILE A 360 -0.91 -8.01 20.33
CA ILE A 360 0.39 -7.82 19.68
C ILE A 360 0.67 -6.33 19.58
N ARG A 361 1.85 -5.90 20.05
CA ARG A 361 2.30 -4.52 19.87
C ARG A 361 2.88 -4.34 18.48
N PRO A 362 2.49 -3.30 17.73
CA PRO A 362 3.00 -3.10 16.38
C PRO A 362 4.50 -2.78 16.38
N THR A 363 5.25 -3.34 15.43
CA THR A 363 6.58 -2.84 15.06
C THR A 363 6.43 -2.09 13.74
N VAL A 364 6.80 -0.82 13.69
CA VAL A 364 6.52 0.07 12.55
C VAL A 364 7.82 0.64 12.01
N ALA A 365 8.21 0.24 10.81
CA ALA A 365 9.21 0.93 10.01
C ALA A 365 8.58 2.19 9.43
N ILE A 366 9.04 3.37 9.86
CA ILE A 366 8.49 4.67 9.45
C ILE A 366 9.57 5.53 8.81
N ASP A 367 9.26 6.08 7.64
CA ASP A 367 10.13 7.04 6.97
C ASP A 367 9.93 8.46 7.54
N VAL A 368 10.91 9.33 7.30
CA VAL A 368 10.86 10.71 7.79
C VAL A 368 9.66 11.46 7.23
N LEU A 369 9.37 11.31 5.95
CA LEU A 369 8.32 12.08 5.29
C LEU A 369 6.93 11.75 5.86
N SER A 370 6.64 10.48 6.19
CA SER A 370 5.39 10.10 6.86
C SER A 370 5.34 10.65 8.29
N ALA A 371 6.44 10.53 9.04
CA ALA A 371 6.51 11.05 10.42
C ALA A 371 6.31 12.58 10.47
N GLU A 372 6.89 13.30 9.52
CA GLU A 372 6.78 14.74 9.43
C GLU A 372 5.39 15.18 8.96
N SER A 373 4.83 14.52 7.95
CA SER A 373 3.54 14.89 7.34
C SER A 373 2.35 14.53 8.23
N TYR A 374 2.45 13.45 9.01
CA TYR A 374 1.35 12.91 9.80
C TYR A 374 1.68 12.78 11.31
N PRO A 375 1.90 13.89 12.04
CA PRO A 375 2.17 13.84 13.48
C PRO A 375 1.04 13.18 14.29
N SER A 376 -0.23 13.31 13.86
CA SER A 376 -1.36 12.62 14.49
C SER A 376 -1.25 11.10 14.38
N LEU A 377 -0.73 10.59 13.26
CA LEU A 377 -0.51 9.16 13.06
C LEU A 377 0.66 8.66 13.93
N VAL A 378 1.72 9.45 14.08
CA VAL A 378 2.81 9.15 15.03
C VAL A 378 2.27 9.05 16.46
N HIS A 379 1.39 9.97 16.87
CA HIS A 379 0.75 9.92 18.18
C HIS A 379 -0.12 8.66 18.35
N TYR A 380 -0.97 8.35 17.37
CA TYR A 380 -1.81 7.15 17.37
C TYR A 380 -0.97 5.87 17.53
N LEU A 381 0.13 5.75 16.79
CA LEU A 381 1.03 4.59 16.86
C LEU A 381 1.74 4.50 18.21
N ARG A 382 2.15 5.64 18.77
CA ARG A 382 2.72 5.69 20.13
C ARG A 382 1.71 5.24 21.19
N ASP A 383 0.46 5.68 21.09
CA ASP A 383 -0.63 5.29 22.00
C ASP A 383 -1.01 3.81 21.83
N ALA A 384 -0.82 3.25 20.64
CA ALA A 384 -0.94 1.81 20.39
C ALA A 384 0.25 1.00 20.98
N GLY A 385 1.25 1.66 21.56
CA GLY A 385 2.44 1.03 22.14
C GLY A 385 3.42 0.50 21.10
N SER A 386 3.46 1.13 19.93
CA SER A 386 4.28 0.65 18.81
C SER A 386 5.77 0.86 19.07
N GLU A 387 6.60 -0.10 18.64
CA GLU A 387 8.03 0.12 18.43
C GLU A 387 8.22 0.80 17.07
N PHE A 388 9.10 1.81 17.01
CA PHE A 388 9.47 2.47 15.75
C PHE A 388 10.85 2.03 15.26
N VAL A 389 10.93 1.71 13.97
CA VAL A 389 12.15 1.36 13.22
C VAL A 389 12.40 2.45 12.19
N ALA A 390 13.65 2.92 12.07
CA ALA A 390 13.99 3.93 11.07
C ALA A 390 13.87 3.34 9.66
N HIS A 391 13.14 4.02 8.77
CA HIS A 391 12.91 3.59 7.39
C HIS A 391 13.35 4.64 6.36
N GLY A 392 14.46 5.33 6.61
CA GLY A 392 14.98 6.33 5.68
C GLY A 392 14.11 7.59 5.51
N LEU A 393 14.30 8.31 4.40
CA LEU A 393 13.67 9.61 4.17
C LEU A 393 12.29 9.52 3.49
N SER A 394 12.17 8.66 2.48
CA SER A 394 10.98 8.43 1.64
C SER A 394 11.17 7.13 0.86
N VAL A 395 10.09 6.42 0.50
CA VAL A 395 10.17 5.19 -0.32
C VAL A 395 10.84 5.41 -1.69
N THR A 396 10.89 6.65 -2.17
CA THR A 396 11.54 6.98 -3.44
C THR A 396 13.02 7.31 -3.29
N ARG A 397 13.57 7.28 -2.07
CA ARG A 397 14.96 7.63 -1.75
C ARG A 397 15.77 6.49 -1.10
N PRO A 398 15.93 5.32 -1.74
CA PRO A 398 16.68 4.21 -1.16
C PRO A 398 18.19 4.47 -1.07
N ILE A 399 18.85 3.91 -0.06
CA ILE A 399 20.31 3.80 -0.07
C ILE A 399 20.73 2.90 -1.23
N THR A 400 21.76 3.32 -1.96
CA THR A 400 22.33 2.52 -3.05
C THR A 400 23.85 2.53 -2.97
N SER A 401 24.46 1.51 -3.56
CA SER A 401 25.92 1.49 -3.78
C SER A 401 26.42 2.67 -4.62
N ALA A 402 25.54 3.44 -5.28
CA ALA A 402 25.86 4.67 -6.00
C ALA A 402 26.01 5.91 -5.09
N MET A 403 25.87 5.75 -3.77
CA MET A 403 26.19 6.82 -2.83
C MET A 403 27.69 6.84 -2.52
N THR A 404 28.23 8.01 -2.20
CA THR A 404 29.54 8.08 -1.55
C THR A 404 29.42 7.85 -0.04
N LEU A 405 30.54 7.55 0.63
CA LEU A 405 30.58 7.38 2.08
C LEU A 405 29.97 8.60 2.81
N ALA A 406 30.28 9.82 2.35
CA ALA A 406 29.77 11.05 2.95
C ALA A 406 28.25 11.19 2.75
N GLN A 407 27.75 10.93 1.54
CA GLN A 407 26.32 10.99 1.25
C GLN A 407 25.51 9.99 2.08
N GLU A 408 26.00 8.76 2.23
CA GLU A 408 25.28 7.72 2.96
C GLU A 408 25.31 7.94 4.48
N ARG A 409 26.46 8.34 5.03
CA ARG A 409 26.55 8.73 6.44
C ARG A 409 25.62 9.90 6.74
N ASP A 410 25.58 10.88 5.85
CA ASP A 410 24.68 12.02 5.99
C ASP A 410 23.21 11.61 5.88
N TYR A 411 22.85 10.72 4.94
CA TYR A 411 21.50 10.19 4.82
C TYR A 411 21.01 9.51 6.10
N ILE A 412 21.85 8.66 6.71
CA ILE A 412 21.54 7.99 7.98
C ILE A 412 21.38 9.03 9.10
N ALA A 413 22.34 9.96 9.24
CA ALA A 413 22.30 11.00 10.26
C ALA A 413 21.05 11.88 10.15
N GLN A 414 20.74 12.36 8.94
CA GLN A 414 19.54 13.16 8.67
C GLN A 414 18.25 12.38 8.98
N THR A 415 18.21 11.09 8.65
CA THR A 415 17.05 10.24 8.96
C THR A 415 16.81 10.21 10.47
N LEU A 416 17.85 9.91 11.25
CA LEU A 416 17.74 9.79 12.71
C LEU A 416 17.41 11.13 13.38
N GLU A 417 18.07 12.22 12.98
CA GLU A 417 17.81 13.56 13.51
C GLU A 417 16.36 14.02 13.24
N ARG A 418 15.85 13.76 12.03
CA ARG A 418 14.48 14.15 11.63
C ARG A 418 13.40 13.31 12.32
N LEU A 419 13.62 12.01 12.48
CA LEU A 419 12.75 11.16 13.29
C LEU A 419 12.77 11.61 14.76
N GLN A 420 13.94 11.95 15.31
CA GLN A 420 14.05 12.44 16.69
C GLN A 420 13.25 13.73 16.92
N ALA A 421 13.25 14.66 15.98
CA ALA A 421 12.42 15.87 16.05
C ALA A 421 10.91 15.58 15.99
N CYS A 422 10.51 14.45 15.42
CA CYS A 422 9.14 13.94 15.47
C CYS A 422 8.83 13.19 16.78
N GLY A 423 9.78 13.16 17.73
CA GLY A 423 9.68 12.41 18.98
C GLY A 423 9.80 10.90 18.79
N ILE A 424 10.51 10.46 17.75
CA ILE A 424 10.78 9.05 17.45
C ILE A 424 12.27 8.80 17.66
N THR A 425 12.61 7.89 18.56
CA THR A 425 14.00 7.46 18.79
C THR A 425 14.11 5.97 18.46
N PRO A 426 14.41 5.64 17.19
CA PRO A 426 14.41 4.25 16.74
C PRO A 426 15.65 3.52 17.24
N SER A 427 15.48 2.27 17.68
CA SER A 427 16.56 1.35 18.02
C SER A 427 17.02 0.50 16.84
N GLY A 428 16.22 0.41 15.78
CA GLY A 428 16.49 -0.40 14.60
C GLY A 428 16.46 0.37 13.29
N TRP A 429 17.00 -0.26 12.26
CA TRP A 429 16.97 0.21 10.88
C TRP A 429 16.32 -0.82 9.95
N PHE A 430 15.51 -0.36 9.02
CA PHE A 430 15.13 -1.11 7.84
C PHE A 430 15.25 -0.20 6.63
N GLY A 431 16.11 -0.51 5.69
CA GLY A 431 16.28 0.23 4.45
C GLY A 431 15.06 0.15 3.54
N ILE A 432 14.81 1.24 2.82
CA ILE A 432 13.79 1.29 1.78
C ILE A 432 14.09 0.22 0.73
N GLU A 433 13.13 -0.67 0.45
CA GLU A 433 13.26 -1.75 -0.53
C GLU A 433 14.49 -2.66 -0.28
N TYR A 434 14.84 -2.91 0.99
CA TYR A 434 16.07 -3.64 1.37
C TYR A 434 17.37 -2.97 0.87
N GLY A 435 17.29 -1.67 0.54
CA GLY A 435 18.37 -0.92 -0.08
C GLY A 435 19.49 -0.63 0.90
N GLU A 436 20.67 -1.18 0.60
CA GLU A 436 21.91 -0.93 1.33
C GLU A 436 23.12 -0.88 0.37
N SER A 437 24.25 -0.40 0.90
CA SER A 437 25.57 -0.56 0.31
C SER A 437 26.43 -1.47 1.19
N THR A 438 27.60 -1.88 0.70
CA THR A 438 28.55 -2.74 1.44
C THR A 438 29.15 -2.12 2.71
N ARG A 439 28.78 -0.87 3.05
CA ARG A 439 29.22 -0.16 4.26
C ARG A 439 28.06 0.23 5.17
N THR A 440 26.80 0.04 4.74
CA THR A 440 25.62 0.44 5.53
C THR A 440 25.65 -0.19 6.93
N PRO A 441 25.92 -1.49 7.13
CA PRO A 441 25.97 -2.06 8.47
C PRO A 441 26.98 -1.37 9.40
N GLN A 442 28.17 -1.01 8.91
CA GLN A 442 29.16 -0.29 9.72
C GLN A 442 28.66 1.10 10.10
N LEU A 443 28.07 1.83 9.16
CA LEU A 443 27.53 3.17 9.40
C LEU A 443 26.37 3.17 10.40
N LEU A 444 25.48 2.18 10.34
CA LEU A 444 24.39 2.02 11.30
C LEU A 444 24.92 1.70 12.70
N GLY A 445 25.97 0.88 12.78
CA GLY A 445 26.69 0.60 14.02
C GLY A 445 27.38 1.84 14.61
N GLU A 446 28.04 2.65 13.78
CA GLU A 446 28.62 3.95 14.16
C GLU A 446 27.54 4.92 14.69
N ALA A 447 26.34 4.88 14.11
CA ALA A 447 25.20 5.69 14.52
C ALA A 447 24.52 5.19 15.82
N GLY A 448 24.95 4.05 16.37
CA GLY A 448 24.46 3.53 17.65
C GLY A 448 23.14 2.77 17.57
N LEU A 449 22.72 2.32 16.37
CA LEU A 449 21.54 1.47 16.24
C LEU A 449 21.82 0.06 16.78
N SER A 450 20.80 -0.57 17.36
CA SER A 450 20.91 -1.90 17.97
C SER A 450 20.68 -3.04 17.00
N TYR A 451 19.91 -2.82 15.93
CA TYR A 451 19.67 -3.85 14.93
C TYR A 451 19.35 -3.30 13.54
N LEU A 452 19.49 -4.14 12.52
CA LEU A 452 19.04 -3.87 11.15
C LEU A 452 18.24 -5.05 10.58
N CYS A 453 17.35 -4.77 9.63
CA CYS A 453 16.41 -5.76 9.10
C CYS A 453 16.62 -6.13 7.62
N ASP A 454 17.59 -5.53 6.94
CA ASP A 454 17.75 -5.60 5.48
C ASP A 454 18.11 -6.99 4.91
N TRP A 455 18.52 -7.93 5.75
CA TRP A 455 19.12 -9.19 5.29
C TRP A 455 18.13 -10.35 5.38
N ALA A 456 17.71 -10.88 4.24
CA ALA A 456 16.78 -12.02 4.15
C ALA A 456 17.51 -13.38 4.10
N ASN A 457 18.36 -13.66 5.09
CA ASN A 457 19.35 -14.74 4.99
C ASN A 457 19.38 -15.72 6.18
N ASP A 458 18.47 -15.60 7.15
CA ASP A 458 18.46 -16.48 8.32
C ASP A 458 17.09 -16.59 8.99
N GLU A 459 16.97 -17.53 9.93
CA GLU A 459 15.77 -17.77 10.75
C GLU A 459 16.02 -17.50 12.24
N GLN A 460 17.17 -16.88 12.57
CA GLN A 460 17.55 -16.43 13.91
C GLN A 460 18.31 -15.11 13.82
N PRO A 461 18.22 -14.23 14.84
CA PRO A 461 19.10 -13.08 14.92
C PRO A 461 20.57 -13.49 15.05
N TYR A 462 21.47 -12.62 14.58
CA TYR A 462 22.91 -12.85 14.73
C TYR A 462 23.69 -11.54 14.85
N ALA A 463 24.81 -11.60 15.56
CA ALA A 463 25.71 -10.46 15.74
C ALA A 463 26.40 -10.09 14.42
N MET A 464 26.49 -8.80 14.14
CA MET A 464 27.33 -8.28 13.07
C MET A 464 28.67 -7.77 13.61
N THR A 465 29.70 -7.84 12.78
CA THR A 465 31.03 -7.28 13.02
C THR A 465 31.03 -5.80 12.60
N THR A 466 30.43 -4.97 13.44
CA THR A 466 30.31 -3.52 13.26
C THR A 466 30.69 -2.81 14.56
N PRO A 467 30.93 -1.49 14.52
CA PRO A 467 30.82 -0.68 15.74
C PRO A 467 29.43 -0.88 16.37
N GLY A 468 29.33 -0.84 17.71
CA GLY A 468 28.04 -0.73 18.40
C GLY A 468 27.18 -2.01 18.59
N ASP A 469 27.76 -3.22 18.60
CA ASP A 469 27.03 -4.49 18.86
C ASP A 469 25.74 -4.68 18.05
N LEU A 470 25.75 -4.25 16.79
CA LEU A 470 24.61 -4.32 15.87
C LEU A 470 24.20 -5.77 15.63
N VAL A 471 22.90 -6.03 15.67
CA VAL A 471 22.30 -7.35 15.43
C VAL A 471 21.57 -7.34 14.09
N SER A 472 21.81 -8.33 13.24
CA SER A 472 20.93 -8.58 12.10
C SER A 472 19.65 -9.25 12.60
N MET A 473 18.50 -8.72 12.20
CA MET A 473 17.15 -9.21 12.45
C MET A 473 16.50 -9.63 11.12
N PRO A 474 16.78 -10.86 10.65
CA PRO A 474 16.51 -11.22 9.27
C PRO A 474 15.03 -11.17 8.90
N LEU A 475 14.72 -10.53 7.78
CA LEU A 475 13.37 -10.42 7.24
C LEU A 475 13.13 -11.47 6.16
N TRP A 476 11.98 -12.12 6.19
CA TRP A 476 11.61 -13.08 5.16
C TRP A 476 10.97 -12.37 3.97
N ALA A 477 11.77 -12.14 2.92
CA ALA A 477 11.30 -11.52 1.67
C ALA A 477 10.19 -12.34 0.98
N ASP A 478 10.10 -13.64 1.23
CA ASP A 478 9.02 -14.50 0.73
C ASP A 478 7.68 -14.33 1.47
N PHE A 479 7.65 -13.49 2.52
CA PHE A 479 6.45 -13.06 3.23
C PHE A 479 6.27 -11.54 3.23
N ASP A 480 7.04 -10.82 2.40
CA ASP A 480 6.82 -9.40 2.12
C ASP A 480 5.61 -9.24 1.18
N ASP A 481 4.57 -8.56 1.67
CA ASP A 481 3.29 -8.48 0.96
C ASP A 481 3.34 -7.73 -0.38
N GLN A 482 4.12 -6.66 -0.51
CA GLN A 482 4.33 -5.99 -1.79
C GLN A 482 5.07 -6.92 -2.76
N THR A 483 6.13 -7.56 -2.31
CA THR A 483 6.92 -8.46 -3.15
C THR A 483 6.06 -9.63 -3.64
N VAL A 484 5.30 -10.26 -2.76
CA VAL A 484 4.57 -11.48 -3.11
C VAL A 484 3.23 -11.19 -3.77
N LEU A 485 2.42 -10.28 -3.23
CA LEU A 485 1.06 -10.02 -3.73
C LEU A 485 1.03 -9.02 -4.88
N VAL A 486 1.97 -8.05 -4.92
CA VAL A 486 2.01 -7.02 -5.96
C VAL A 486 3.02 -7.38 -7.05
N ASN A 487 4.30 -7.60 -6.72
CA ASN A 487 5.35 -7.79 -7.72
C ASN A 487 5.32 -9.19 -8.35
N ARG A 488 5.15 -10.24 -7.53
CA ARG A 488 5.06 -11.64 -8.00
C ARG A 488 3.63 -12.05 -8.37
N MET A 489 2.64 -11.21 -8.07
CA MET A 489 1.21 -11.46 -8.35
C MET A 489 0.75 -12.84 -7.84
N CYS A 490 1.12 -13.18 -6.61
CA CYS A 490 0.71 -14.41 -5.95
C CYS A 490 -0.77 -14.35 -5.58
N ASN A 491 -1.49 -15.44 -5.84
CA ASN A 491 -2.88 -15.59 -5.38
C ASN A 491 -2.93 -15.50 -3.85
N LEU A 492 -3.90 -14.74 -3.33
CA LEU A 492 -4.11 -14.56 -1.89
C LEU A 492 -4.29 -15.87 -1.11
N ASP A 493 -5.04 -16.85 -1.64
CA ASP A 493 -5.24 -18.14 -0.97
C ASP A 493 -3.94 -18.94 -0.90
N MET A 494 -3.13 -18.88 -1.97
CA MET A 494 -1.82 -19.52 -2.02
C MET A 494 -0.86 -18.84 -1.05
N PHE A 495 -0.88 -17.51 -0.97
CA PHE A 495 -0.08 -16.76 -0.01
C PHE A 495 -0.46 -17.10 1.43
N GLU A 496 -1.76 -17.14 1.75
CA GLU A 496 -2.25 -17.55 3.08
C GLU A 496 -1.83 -18.97 3.44
N ASP A 497 -2.01 -19.92 2.51
CA ASP A 497 -1.61 -21.32 2.72
C ASP A 497 -0.11 -21.46 2.94
N HIS A 498 0.72 -20.78 2.15
CA HIS A 498 2.18 -20.74 2.36
C HIS A 498 2.54 -20.14 3.72
N PHE A 499 1.87 -19.06 4.12
CA PHE A 499 2.10 -18.41 5.41
C PHE A 499 1.81 -19.35 6.58
N ARG A 500 0.67 -20.04 6.53
CA ARG A 500 0.24 -20.99 7.56
C ARG A 500 1.17 -22.20 7.63
N LYS A 501 1.57 -22.75 6.48
CA LYS A 501 2.54 -23.85 6.41
C LYS A 501 3.90 -23.46 6.98
N ALA A 502 4.38 -22.25 6.69
CA ALA A 502 5.63 -21.76 7.27
C ALA A 502 5.52 -21.56 8.78
N LEU A 503 4.41 -21.03 9.30
CA LEU A 503 4.16 -20.93 10.73
C LEU A 503 4.19 -22.31 11.42
N ASP A 504 3.45 -23.28 10.89
CA ASP A 504 3.42 -24.65 11.41
C ASP A 504 4.81 -25.31 11.38
N GLN A 505 5.54 -25.18 10.26
CA GLN A 505 6.86 -25.78 10.09
C GLN A 505 7.91 -25.12 10.99
N LEU A 506 7.94 -23.78 11.07
CA LEU A 506 8.88 -23.06 11.93
C LEU A 506 8.62 -23.31 13.42
N ALA A 507 7.36 -23.50 13.82
CA ALA A 507 7.04 -23.89 15.20
C ALA A 507 7.53 -25.30 15.52
N LEU A 508 7.39 -26.24 14.57
CA LEU A 508 7.91 -27.59 14.69
C LEU A 508 9.44 -27.60 14.80
N ASP A 509 10.13 -26.90 13.89
CA ASP A 509 11.59 -26.82 13.88
C ASP A 509 12.12 -26.05 15.11
N GLY A 510 11.38 -25.03 15.51
CA GLY A 510 11.57 -24.18 16.68
C GLY A 510 11.65 -24.95 18.01
N ALA A 511 10.98 -26.10 18.10
CA ALA A 511 11.01 -26.95 19.30
C ALA A 511 12.43 -27.45 19.62
N SER A 512 13.24 -27.69 18.59
CA SER A 512 14.63 -28.11 18.74
C SER A 512 15.56 -26.91 19.01
N ASN A 513 15.40 -25.83 18.27
CA ASN A 513 16.16 -24.60 18.37
C ASN A 513 15.27 -23.46 17.91
N ALA A 514 15.03 -22.43 18.72
CA ALA A 514 13.96 -21.48 18.43
C ALA A 514 14.14 -20.74 17.09
N ARG A 515 13.02 -20.38 16.46
CA ARG A 515 12.97 -19.72 15.15
C ARG A 515 12.38 -18.32 15.22
N LEU A 516 12.68 -17.49 14.22
CA LEU A 516 12.12 -16.17 14.00
C LEU A 516 11.41 -16.14 12.64
N LEU A 517 10.14 -15.77 12.66
CA LEU A 517 9.39 -15.34 11.48
C LEU A 517 9.16 -13.84 11.57
N HIS A 518 10.02 -13.07 10.91
CA HIS A 518 9.94 -11.62 10.81
C HIS A 518 9.63 -11.25 9.36
N TYR A 519 8.56 -10.50 9.11
CA TYR A 519 8.05 -10.26 7.76
C TYR A 519 7.39 -8.89 7.62
N CYS A 520 7.33 -8.38 6.39
CA CYS A 520 6.79 -7.05 6.10
C CYS A 520 5.31 -7.09 5.69
N VAL A 521 4.54 -6.15 6.23
CA VAL A 521 3.20 -5.80 5.74
C VAL A 521 3.09 -4.30 5.49
N ARG A 522 2.39 -3.91 4.44
CA ARG A 522 2.14 -2.51 4.08
C ARG A 522 0.68 -2.17 4.27
N PRO A 523 0.37 -1.03 4.92
CA PRO A 523 -1.00 -0.54 5.06
C PRO A 523 -1.80 -0.49 3.76
N TRP A 524 -1.19 -0.06 2.65
CA TRP A 524 -1.86 0.04 1.35
C TRP A 524 -2.03 -1.31 0.62
N VAL A 525 -1.36 -2.37 1.08
CA VAL A 525 -1.49 -3.73 0.54
C VAL A 525 -2.35 -4.57 1.47
N SER A 526 -1.79 -5.03 2.60
CA SER A 526 -2.47 -5.92 3.55
C SER A 526 -3.59 -5.22 4.33
N GLY A 527 -3.55 -3.89 4.47
CA GLY A 527 -4.63 -3.11 5.09
C GLY A 527 -5.82 -2.83 4.18
N ALA A 528 -5.73 -3.16 2.88
CA ALA A 528 -6.86 -3.06 1.96
C ALA A 528 -8.00 -4.01 2.36
N ALA A 529 -9.25 -3.59 2.17
CA ALA A 529 -10.44 -4.33 2.59
C ALA A 529 -10.45 -5.78 2.08
N LEU A 530 -9.97 -6.00 0.84
CA LEU A 530 -9.78 -7.32 0.24
C LEU A 530 -8.82 -8.23 1.04
N ARG A 531 -7.72 -7.69 1.55
CA ARG A 531 -6.58 -8.48 2.05
C ARG A 531 -6.51 -8.55 3.56
N ILE A 532 -7.12 -7.61 4.28
CA ILE A 532 -7.06 -7.57 5.74
C ILE A 532 -7.62 -8.83 6.41
N ALA A 533 -8.67 -9.43 5.82
CA ALA A 533 -9.25 -10.66 6.34
C ALA A 533 -8.25 -11.85 6.29
N MET A 534 -7.42 -11.92 5.25
CA MET A 534 -6.33 -12.90 5.17
C MET A 534 -5.30 -12.66 6.28
N PHE A 535 -4.91 -11.41 6.51
CA PHE A 535 -3.96 -11.06 7.56
C PHE A 535 -4.49 -11.45 8.95
N GLU A 536 -5.76 -11.15 9.24
CA GLU A 536 -6.42 -11.56 10.49
C GLU A 536 -6.45 -13.09 10.65
N ARG A 537 -6.72 -13.86 9.58
CA ARG A 537 -6.69 -15.34 9.64
C ARG A 537 -5.29 -15.89 9.88
N VAL A 538 -4.26 -15.31 9.27
CA VAL A 538 -2.86 -15.67 9.50
C VAL A 538 -2.46 -15.40 10.95
N LEU A 539 -2.78 -14.21 11.48
CA LEU A 539 -2.54 -13.88 12.89
C LEU A 539 -3.29 -14.84 13.83
N ALA A 540 -4.57 -15.09 13.59
CA ALA A 540 -5.37 -16.01 14.39
C ALA A 540 -4.78 -17.44 14.35
N HIS A 541 -4.23 -17.87 13.21
CA HIS A 541 -3.56 -19.15 13.09
C HIS A 541 -2.27 -19.21 13.92
N ALA A 542 -1.41 -18.19 13.84
CA ALA A 542 -0.22 -18.08 14.68
C ALA A 542 -0.58 -18.10 16.18
N MET A 543 -1.58 -17.34 16.59
CA MET A 543 -1.98 -17.19 17.99
C MET A 543 -2.63 -18.43 18.60
N ARG A 544 -3.10 -19.38 17.79
CA ARG A 544 -3.57 -20.69 18.29
C ARG A 544 -2.42 -21.60 18.73
N GLN A 545 -1.19 -21.31 18.32
CA GLN A 545 -0.04 -22.16 18.63
C GLN A 545 0.59 -21.76 19.96
N PRO A 546 0.63 -22.64 20.99
CA PRO A 546 1.28 -22.35 22.26
C PRO A 546 2.81 -22.23 22.14
N ALA A 547 3.39 -22.58 20.99
CA ALA A 547 4.81 -22.38 20.70
C ALA A 547 5.17 -20.93 20.36
N VAL A 548 4.19 -20.10 20.00
CA VAL A 548 4.40 -18.75 19.44
C VAL A 548 4.54 -17.69 20.53
N TRP A 549 5.53 -16.82 20.33
CA TRP A 549 5.75 -15.56 21.02
C TRP A 549 5.63 -14.41 20.02
N THR A 550 4.92 -13.34 20.36
CA THR A 550 4.69 -12.17 19.48
C THR A 550 5.31 -10.89 20.08
N PRO A 551 6.63 -10.75 20.02
CA PRO A 551 7.36 -9.59 20.52
C PRO A 551 7.39 -8.43 19.52
N THR A 552 7.89 -7.28 19.97
CA THR A 552 8.44 -6.28 19.04
C THR A 552 9.85 -6.68 18.56
N ALA A 553 10.35 -6.09 17.48
CA ALA A 553 11.68 -6.43 16.95
C ALA A 553 12.81 -6.22 17.98
N GLY A 554 12.81 -5.10 18.72
CA GLY A 554 13.77 -4.82 19.78
C GLY A 554 13.72 -5.82 20.93
N GLU A 555 12.54 -6.37 21.25
CA GLU A 555 12.40 -7.43 22.26
C GLU A 555 13.03 -8.75 21.81
N VAL A 556 12.94 -9.09 20.52
CA VAL A 556 13.66 -10.25 19.97
C VAL A 556 15.16 -10.05 20.14
N VAL A 557 15.68 -8.86 19.81
CA VAL A 557 17.10 -8.53 19.94
C VAL A 557 17.55 -8.61 21.40
N ALA A 558 16.77 -8.08 22.33
CA ALA A 558 17.06 -8.18 23.76
C ALA A 558 17.08 -9.65 24.25
N ALA A 559 16.05 -10.43 23.90
CA ALA A 559 15.99 -11.85 24.28
C ALA A 559 17.12 -12.68 23.67
N TRP A 560 17.52 -12.37 22.43
CA TRP A 560 18.65 -13.03 21.79
C TRP A 560 19.98 -12.66 22.46
N ARG A 561 20.20 -11.38 22.82
CA ARG A 561 21.40 -10.94 23.56
C ARG A 561 21.54 -11.62 24.91
N ASP A 562 20.43 -11.89 25.60
CA ASP A 562 20.42 -12.61 26.87
C ASP A 562 20.62 -14.12 26.72
N SER A 563 20.55 -14.66 25.50
CA SER A 563 20.69 -16.10 25.26
C SER A 563 22.13 -16.61 25.44
N ALA A 564 22.28 -17.92 25.61
CA ALA A 564 23.60 -18.55 25.58
C ALA A 564 24.27 -18.41 24.19
N GLN A 565 23.47 -18.33 23.13
CA GLN A 565 23.94 -18.19 21.76
C GLN A 565 24.72 -16.89 21.55
N ALA A 566 24.21 -15.76 22.04
CA ALA A 566 24.91 -14.48 21.98
C ALA A 566 26.21 -14.49 22.80
N ARG A 567 26.16 -15.04 24.02
CA ARG A 567 27.32 -15.09 24.95
C ARG A 567 28.51 -15.91 24.41
N THR A 568 28.24 -16.94 23.60
CA THR A 568 29.30 -17.79 23.02
C THR A 568 30.11 -17.04 21.94
N ILE A 569 29.50 -16.05 21.29
CA ILE A 569 30.14 -15.22 20.27
C ILE A 569 31.08 -14.19 20.91
N THR A 570 30.71 -13.61 22.06
CA THR A 570 31.53 -12.62 22.78
C THR A 570 32.84 -13.21 23.31
N VAL A 571 32.85 -14.47 23.75
CA VAL A 571 34.05 -15.14 24.29
C VAL A 571 35.10 -15.43 23.21
N ALA A 572 34.68 -15.63 21.95
CA ALA A 572 35.60 -15.84 20.83
C ALA A 572 36.24 -14.54 20.29
N GLY A 573 35.76 -13.36 20.72
CA GLY A 573 36.28 -12.04 20.36
C GLY A 573 37.18 -11.39 21.42
N GLY A 574 37.39 -12.05 22.57
CA GLY A 574 38.25 -11.57 23.65
C GLY A 574 39.71 -11.98 23.45
N THR A 575 40.57 -10.98 23.21
CA THR A 575 42.05 -11.02 23.25
C THR A 575 42.77 -11.94 22.25
N THR A 576 43.23 -11.34 21.15
CA THR A 576 44.66 -11.18 20.83
C THR A 576 44.87 -9.91 20.03
#